data_AF-A0A9Q1IU60-F1
#
_entry.id   AF-A0A9Q1IU60-F1
#
_cell.length_a   1.000
_cell.length_b   1.000
_cell.length_c   1.000
_cell.angle_alpha   90.00
_cell.angle_beta   90.00
_cell.angle_gamma   90.00
#
_symmetry.space_group_name_H-M   'P 1'
#
loop_
_entity.id
_entity.type
_entity.pdbx_description
1 polymer ?
#
loop_
_entity_poly.entity_id
_entity_poly.type
_entity_poly.pdbx_seq_one_letter_code
_entity_poly.pdbx_strand_id
1 'polypeptide(L)'
;MSQQKSRSVFQIIFYEDRNFQGRSYDCSSDCTDLHSHFSRCNSIRVESGSWMVYERPGYMGYQYFLMRGEYPDYQRWMGFNDCVRSCRMIPQHQGSHRMRIFERSDFGGQMMEFTDDCPSLYDRFHYSDIHSCNVMDGYWLFFEHPNYRGRQYLLRPGEYRRYSDWGAMSSRIGSMRRIAH
;
A
#
# COMPACT_ATOMS: atom_id res chain seq x y z
N MET A 1 -4.65 10.57 35.40
CA MET A 1 -5.25 9.37 34.79
C MET A 1 -4.77 9.29 33.35
N SER A 2 -3.69 8.55 33.12
CA SER A 2 -3.14 8.31 31.79
C SER A 2 -4.04 7.32 31.06
N GLN A 3 -4.71 7.77 29.99
CA GLN A 3 -5.40 6.87 29.08
C GLN A 3 -4.36 5.99 28.38
N GLN A 4 -4.34 4.72 28.75
CA GLN A 4 -3.57 3.69 28.09
C GLN A 4 -4.23 3.45 26.72
N LYS A 5 -3.76 4.16 25.67
CA LYS A 5 -4.13 3.85 24.29
C LYS A 5 -3.88 2.36 24.07
N SER A 6 -4.94 1.58 23.88
CA SER A 6 -4.81 0.18 23.47
C SER A 6 -3.98 0.15 22.19
N ARG A 7 -2.76 -0.37 22.24
CA ARG A 7 -2.03 -0.69 21.01
C ARG A 7 -2.93 -1.62 20.22
N SER A 8 -3.37 -1.21 19.04
CA SER A 8 -3.96 -2.14 18.10
C SER A 8 -2.94 -3.25 17.88
N VAL A 9 -3.30 -4.48 18.24
CA VAL A 9 -2.47 -5.64 17.96
C VAL A 9 -2.52 -5.81 16.45
N PHE A 10 -1.37 -5.73 15.78
CA PHE A 10 -1.23 -6.03 14.35
C PHE A 10 -0.85 -7.50 14.23
N GLN A 11 -1.52 -8.22 13.33
CA GLN A 11 -1.21 -9.62 13.08
C GLN A 11 -1.56 -10.02 11.65
N ILE A 12 -0.57 -10.59 10.95
CA ILE A 12 -0.69 -11.19 9.63
C ILE A 12 0.02 -12.54 9.64
N ILE A 13 -0.56 -13.52 8.95
CA ILE A 13 -0.04 -14.87 8.83
C ILE A 13 0.14 -15.18 7.35
N PHE A 14 1.35 -15.58 6.98
CA PHE A 14 1.70 -16.00 5.63
C PHE A 14 1.76 -17.52 5.57
N TYR A 15 1.24 -18.11 4.50
CA TYR A 15 1.26 -19.55 4.26
C TYR A 15 1.91 -19.89 2.92
N GLU A 16 2.78 -20.90 2.89
CA GLU A 16 3.47 -21.32 1.66
C GLU A 16 2.52 -21.90 0.61
N ASP A 17 1.42 -22.53 1.03
CA ASP A 17 0.44 -23.16 0.14
C ASP A 17 -0.91 -22.40 0.15
N ARG A 18 -1.80 -22.77 -0.78
CA ARG A 18 -3.15 -22.20 -0.87
C ARG A 18 -4.04 -22.67 0.28
N ASN A 19 -5.11 -21.95 0.54
CA ASN A 19 -6.13 -22.30 1.55
C ASN A 19 -5.54 -22.51 2.97
N PHE A 20 -4.55 -21.69 3.32
CA PHE A 20 -3.95 -21.63 4.67
C PHE A 20 -3.27 -22.93 5.09
N GLN A 21 -2.61 -23.59 4.13
CA GLN A 21 -1.91 -24.86 4.31
C GLN A 21 -0.38 -24.68 4.22
N GLY A 22 0.34 -25.75 4.56
CA GLY A 22 1.80 -25.81 4.48
C GLY A 22 2.46 -25.07 5.64
N ARG A 23 3.74 -24.70 5.46
CA ARG A 23 4.48 -23.92 6.44
C ARG A 23 3.87 -22.52 6.56
N SER A 24 3.70 -22.04 7.78
CA SER A 24 3.23 -20.69 8.06
C SER A 24 4.27 -19.86 8.79
N TYR A 25 4.10 -18.54 8.71
CA TYR A 25 4.85 -17.57 9.49
C TYR A 25 3.94 -16.45 9.98
N ASP A 26 3.89 -16.28 11.30
CA ASP A 26 3.11 -15.24 11.97
C ASP A 26 3.99 -13.99 12.14
N CYS A 27 3.48 -12.84 11.70
CA CYS A 27 4.17 -11.57 11.77
C CYS A 27 3.30 -10.51 12.44
N SER A 28 3.90 -9.74 13.36
CA SER A 28 3.24 -8.68 14.13
C SER A 28 4.03 -7.36 14.08
N SER A 29 4.97 -7.24 13.15
CA SER A 29 5.83 -6.06 12.97
C SER A 29 6.13 -5.84 11.49
N ASP A 30 6.70 -4.69 11.16
CA ASP A 30 7.36 -4.50 9.86
C ASP A 30 8.48 -5.55 9.71
N CYS A 31 8.66 -6.07 8.50
CA CYS A 31 9.71 -7.02 8.18
C CYS A 31 10.32 -6.69 6.82
N THR A 32 11.63 -6.41 6.79
CA THR A 32 12.37 -6.05 5.58
C THR A 32 12.72 -7.26 4.71
N ASP A 33 12.76 -8.46 5.27
CA ASP A 33 13.09 -9.68 4.54
C ASP A 33 12.43 -10.90 5.19
N LEU A 34 11.44 -11.46 4.49
CA LEU A 34 10.68 -12.64 4.89
C LEU A 34 11.29 -13.94 4.33
N HIS A 35 12.36 -13.86 3.52
CA HIS A 35 12.91 -15.02 2.82
C HIS A 35 13.41 -16.13 3.75
N SER A 36 13.91 -15.79 4.93
CA SER A 36 14.34 -16.76 5.95
C SER A 36 13.17 -17.51 6.60
N HIS A 37 11.96 -16.98 6.51
CA HIS A 37 10.77 -17.54 7.15
C HIS A 37 9.99 -18.47 6.22
N PHE A 38 9.93 -18.16 4.92
CA PHE A 38 9.28 -18.99 3.92
C PHE A 38 9.83 -18.76 2.50
N SER A 39 9.72 -19.77 1.66
CA SER A 39 10.23 -19.78 0.28
C SER A 39 9.26 -19.16 -0.74
N ARG A 40 7.96 -19.23 -0.49
CA ARG A 40 6.86 -18.71 -1.32
C ARG A 40 5.65 -18.35 -0.46
N CYS A 41 4.69 -17.61 -0.99
CA CYS A 41 3.46 -17.26 -0.27
C CYS A 41 2.23 -17.39 -1.18
N ASN A 42 1.39 -18.37 -0.88
CA ASN A 42 0.21 -18.67 -1.67
C ASN A 42 -1.11 -18.38 -0.95
N SER A 43 -1.12 -18.17 0.36
CA SER A 43 -2.30 -17.64 1.06
C SER A 43 -1.91 -16.80 2.28
N ILE A 44 -2.78 -15.87 2.67
CA ILE A 44 -2.54 -14.91 3.75
C ILE A 44 -3.79 -14.76 4.61
N ARG A 45 -3.62 -14.73 5.94
CA ARG A 45 -4.66 -14.26 6.87
C ARG A 45 -4.20 -12.96 7.52
N VAL A 46 -5.02 -11.93 7.44
CA VAL A 46 -4.84 -10.72 8.24
C VAL A 46 -5.82 -10.79 9.40
N GLU A 47 -5.34 -11.17 10.57
CA GLU A 47 -6.15 -11.23 11.79
C GLU A 47 -6.51 -9.82 12.28
N SER A 48 -5.57 -8.88 12.14
CA SER A 48 -5.77 -7.50 12.60
C SER A 48 -4.82 -6.49 11.96
N GLY A 49 -5.31 -5.24 11.92
CA GLY A 49 -4.62 -4.11 11.31
C GLY A 49 -4.77 -4.06 9.79
N SER A 50 -3.98 -3.19 9.16
CA SER A 50 -3.81 -3.16 7.72
C SER A 50 -2.34 -3.21 7.37
N TRP A 51 -2.04 -3.85 6.26
CA TRP A 51 -0.69 -4.23 5.89
C TRP A 51 -0.43 -3.88 4.42
N MET A 52 0.80 -3.48 4.14
CA MET A 52 1.33 -3.48 2.80
C MET A 52 2.32 -4.63 2.68
N VAL A 53 2.14 -5.51 1.71
CA VAL A 53 3.08 -6.60 1.42
C VAL A 53 3.76 -6.34 0.08
N TYR A 54 5.01 -6.76 -0.03
CA TYR A 54 5.89 -6.41 -1.15
C TYR A 54 6.51 -7.66 -1.75
N GLU A 55 6.64 -7.66 -3.08
CA GLU A 55 7.20 -8.76 -3.86
C GLU A 55 8.67 -9.02 -3.55
N ARG A 56 9.45 -7.98 -3.23
CA ARG A 56 10.90 -8.07 -2.99
C ARG A 56 11.28 -7.64 -1.57
N PRO A 57 12.47 -8.06 -1.08
CA PRO A 57 13.00 -7.54 0.18
C PRO A 57 13.16 -6.01 0.14
N GLY A 58 13.24 -5.39 1.31
CA GLY A 58 13.47 -3.95 1.43
C GLY A 58 12.30 -3.07 0.97
N TYR A 59 11.07 -3.60 0.97
CA TYR A 59 9.85 -2.89 0.56
C TYR A 59 9.83 -2.47 -0.91
N MET A 60 10.31 -3.36 -1.78
CA MET A 60 10.46 -3.14 -3.22
C MET A 60 9.59 -4.07 -4.05
N GLY A 61 9.50 -3.78 -5.35
CA GLY A 61 8.72 -4.56 -6.31
C GLY A 61 7.22 -4.25 -6.22
N TYR A 62 6.38 -5.18 -6.67
CA TYR A 62 4.94 -5.02 -6.57
C TYR A 62 4.48 -4.91 -5.11
N GLN A 63 3.54 -4.01 -4.87
CA GLN A 63 3.00 -3.72 -3.55
C GLN A 63 1.51 -4.10 -3.52
N TYR A 64 1.05 -4.70 -2.42
CA TYR A 64 -0.33 -5.15 -2.27
C TYR A 64 -0.87 -4.72 -0.91
N PHE A 65 -1.97 -3.96 -0.92
CA PHE A 65 -2.66 -3.55 0.29
C PHE A 65 -3.61 -4.65 0.78
N LEU A 66 -3.50 -4.99 2.06
CA LEU A 66 -4.32 -6.00 2.73
C LEU A 66 -4.99 -5.40 3.96
N MET A 67 -6.28 -5.67 4.10
CA MET A 67 -7.05 -5.39 5.32
C MET A 67 -7.35 -6.70 6.03
N ARG A 68 -7.92 -6.60 7.24
CA ARG A 68 -8.42 -7.76 7.97
C ARG A 68 -9.28 -8.64 7.06
N GLY A 69 -8.95 -9.92 7.01
CA GLY A 69 -9.62 -10.88 6.14
C GLY A 69 -8.77 -12.09 5.80
N GLU A 70 -9.42 -13.01 5.09
CA GLU A 70 -8.83 -14.25 4.61
C GLU A 70 -8.57 -14.17 3.10
N TYR A 71 -7.35 -14.50 2.70
CA TYR A 71 -6.95 -14.52 1.31
C TYR A 71 -6.43 -15.91 0.93
N PRO A 72 -7.31 -16.80 0.45
CA PRO A 72 -6.98 -18.22 0.23
C PRO A 72 -6.03 -18.50 -0.94
N ASP A 73 -5.82 -17.53 -1.82
CA ASP A 73 -4.90 -17.62 -2.97
C ASP A 73 -4.38 -16.21 -3.32
N TYR A 74 -3.25 -16.13 -4.04
CA TYR A 74 -2.62 -14.85 -4.35
C TYR A 74 -3.42 -13.94 -5.28
N GLN A 75 -4.40 -14.47 -6.03
CA GLN A 75 -5.25 -13.65 -6.89
C GLN A 75 -6.21 -12.81 -6.04
N ARG A 76 -6.54 -13.25 -4.80
CA ARG A 76 -7.43 -12.54 -3.87
C ARG A 76 -6.86 -11.23 -3.35
N TRP A 77 -5.53 -11.05 -3.38
CA TRP A 77 -4.89 -9.75 -3.12
C TRP A 77 -4.35 -9.07 -4.37
N MET A 78 -4.82 -9.49 -5.55
CA MET A 78 -4.35 -9.00 -6.85
C MET A 78 -2.86 -9.27 -7.09
N GLY A 79 -2.32 -10.34 -6.50
CA GLY A 79 -0.94 -10.79 -6.70
C GLY A 79 -0.67 -11.21 -8.14
N PHE A 80 0.46 -10.76 -8.70
CA PHE A 80 0.94 -11.23 -10.01
C PHE A 80 1.63 -12.60 -9.93
N ASN A 81 2.17 -12.94 -8.76
CA ASN A 81 2.90 -14.18 -8.46
C ASN A 81 2.77 -14.52 -6.96
N ASP A 82 3.40 -15.61 -6.53
CA ASP A 82 3.46 -16.08 -5.14
C ASP A 82 4.69 -15.54 -4.37
N CYS A 83 5.32 -14.47 -4.85
CA CYS A 83 6.43 -13.83 -4.17
C CYS A 83 5.93 -12.74 -3.21
N VAL A 84 6.12 -12.99 -1.92
CA VAL A 84 6.05 -11.97 -0.86
C VAL A 84 7.34 -12.05 -0.06
N ARG A 85 8.04 -10.93 0.10
CA ARG A 85 9.39 -10.88 0.67
C ARG A 85 9.60 -9.77 1.69
N SER A 86 8.70 -8.81 1.79
CA SER A 86 8.71 -7.86 2.91
C SER A 86 7.29 -7.35 3.18
N CYS A 87 7.05 -6.83 4.38
CA CYS A 87 5.75 -6.29 4.78
C CYS A 87 5.89 -5.10 5.72
N ARG A 88 4.90 -4.21 5.69
CA ARG A 88 4.76 -3.09 6.62
C ARG A 88 3.37 -3.01 7.19
N MET A 89 3.28 -2.75 8.48
CA MET A 89 2.06 -2.31 9.14
C MET A 89 1.71 -0.91 8.65
N ILE A 90 0.41 -0.67 8.49
CA ILE A 90 -0.15 0.65 8.24
C ILE A 90 -0.91 1.05 9.51
N PRO A 91 -0.36 1.98 10.32
CA PRO A 91 -1.00 2.46 11.53
C PRO A 91 -2.40 3.01 11.25
N GLN A 92 -3.34 2.73 12.16
CA GLN A 92 -4.65 3.34 12.08
C GLN A 92 -4.51 4.86 12.21
N HIS A 93 -5.08 5.58 11.24
CA HIS A 93 -5.10 7.04 11.22
C HIS A 93 -6.47 7.56 11.64
N GLN A 94 -6.53 8.39 12.68
CA GLN A 94 -7.76 8.99 13.21
C GLN A 94 -7.91 10.47 12.85
N GLY A 95 -7.16 10.95 11.85
CA GLY A 95 -7.14 12.34 11.42
C GLY A 95 -7.81 12.57 10.06
N SER A 96 -7.48 13.71 9.47
CA SER A 96 -7.87 14.02 8.09
C SER A 96 -7.01 13.23 7.11
N HIS A 97 -7.40 13.23 5.84
CA HIS A 97 -6.53 12.81 4.75
C HIS A 97 -6.35 14.00 3.84
N ARG A 98 -5.11 14.35 3.54
CA ARG A 98 -4.81 15.47 2.65
C ARG A 98 -3.53 15.21 1.86
N MET A 99 -3.63 15.30 0.55
CA MET A 99 -2.51 15.09 -0.37
C MET A 99 -2.56 16.11 -1.50
N ARG A 100 -1.40 16.57 -1.93
CA ARG A 100 -1.22 17.34 -3.17
C ARG A 100 -0.48 16.50 -4.19
N ILE A 101 -0.95 16.51 -5.43
CA ILE A 101 -0.28 15.88 -6.56
C ILE A 101 0.14 16.96 -7.56
N PHE A 102 1.22 16.69 -8.29
CA PHE A 102 1.83 17.65 -9.21
C PHE A 102 2.15 16.99 -10.55
N GLU A 103 1.91 17.74 -11.62
CA GLU A 103 2.20 17.35 -13.00
C GLU A 103 3.69 17.13 -13.24
N ARG A 104 4.59 17.86 -12.57
CA ARG A 104 6.04 17.75 -12.77
C ARG A 104 6.76 17.30 -11.50
N SER A 105 8.01 16.88 -11.66
CA SER A 105 8.92 16.56 -10.56
C SER A 105 9.15 17.81 -9.69
N ASP A 106 9.64 17.58 -8.47
CA ASP A 106 10.04 18.64 -7.54
C ASP A 106 8.91 19.66 -7.26
N PHE A 107 7.66 19.19 -7.22
CA PHE A 107 6.45 19.96 -6.94
C PHE A 107 6.15 21.07 -7.98
N GLY A 108 6.62 20.88 -9.21
CA GLY A 108 6.37 21.81 -10.31
C GLY A 108 5.10 21.51 -11.12
N GLY A 109 4.74 22.45 -12.00
CA GLY A 109 3.61 22.31 -12.92
C GLY A 109 2.25 22.49 -12.26
N GLN A 110 1.21 21.98 -12.90
CA GLN A 110 -0.15 22.01 -12.36
C GLN A 110 -0.21 21.24 -11.03
N MET A 111 -0.94 21.76 -10.04
CA MET A 111 -1.15 21.16 -8.73
C MET A 111 -2.64 21.00 -8.43
N MET A 112 -3.00 19.90 -7.78
CA MET A 112 -4.32 19.73 -7.18
C MET A 112 -4.23 19.05 -5.82
N GLU A 113 -5.05 19.54 -4.88
CA GLU A 113 -5.21 18.99 -3.54
C GLU A 113 -6.42 18.05 -3.49
N PHE A 114 -6.28 16.95 -2.75
CA PHE A 114 -7.30 15.94 -2.56
C PHE A 114 -7.45 15.59 -1.09
N THR A 115 -8.71 15.42 -0.69
CA THR A 115 -9.14 15.03 0.66
C THR A 115 -10.08 13.82 0.66
N ASP A 116 -10.40 13.31 -0.53
CA ASP A 116 -11.34 12.23 -0.79
C ASP A 116 -10.80 11.27 -1.87
N ASP A 117 -11.47 10.13 -2.04
CA ASP A 117 -11.06 9.12 -3.01
C ASP A 117 -11.34 9.60 -4.44
N CYS A 118 -10.48 9.23 -5.39
CA CYS A 118 -10.61 9.64 -6.78
C CYS A 118 -10.51 8.41 -7.70
N PRO A 119 -11.64 7.91 -8.24
CA PRO A 119 -11.64 6.73 -9.12
C PRO A 119 -11.09 7.03 -10.52
N SER A 120 -10.99 8.29 -10.93
CA SER A 120 -10.42 8.69 -12.22
C SER A 120 -9.72 10.03 -12.08
N LEU A 121 -8.38 10.00 -12.06
CA LEU A 121 -7.58 11.22 -12.00
C LEU A 121 -7.71 12.06 -13.27
N TYR A 122 -7.87 11.42 -14.43
CA TYR A 122 -8.03 12.15 -15.69
C TYR A 122 -9.32 12.98 -15.71
N ASP A 123 -10.42 12.47 -15.17
CA ASP A 123 -11.69 13.21 -15.17
C ASP A 123 -11.65 14.41 -14.21
N ARG A 124 -10.88 14.32 -13.13
CA ARG A 124 -10.82 15.37 -12.07
C ARG A 124 -9.66 16.34 -12.22
N PHE A 125 -8.50 15.86 -12.68
CA PHE A 125 -7.25 16.62 -12.77
C PHE A 125 -6.78 16.82 -14.22
N HIS A 126 -7.36 16.13 -15.20
CA HIS A 126 -6.98 16.18 -16.63
C HIS A 126 -5.55 15.70 -16.96
N TYR A 127 -4.84 15.17 -15.97
CA TYR A 127 -3.55 14.52 -16.13
C TYR A 127 -3.60 13.09 -15.58
N SER A 128 -2.94 12.17 -16.29
CA SER A 128 -2.70 10.80 -15.81
C SER A 128 -1.26 10.56 -15.38
N ASP A 129 -0.37 11.52 -15.64
CA ASP A 129 1.05 11.42 -15.32
C ASP A 129 1.37 12.34 -14.12
N ILE A 130 1.56 11.71 -12.97
CA ILE A 130 1.87 12.38 -11.70
C ILE A 130 3.34 12.15 -11.40
N HIS A 131 4.09 13.24 -11.35
CA HIS A 131 5.54 13.17 -11.21
C HIS A 131 6.00 13.44 -9.79
N SER A 132 5.28 14.23 -8.99
CA SER A 132 5.59 14.42 -7.57
C SER A 132 4.31 14.58 -6.74
N CYS A 133 4.41 14.32 -5.43
CA CYS A 133 3.29 14.50 -4.50
C CYS A 133 3.76 14.83 -3.08
N ASN A 134 2.91 15.50 -2.32
CA ASN A 134 3.11 15.77 -0.91
C ASN A 134 1.90 15.26 -0.13
N VAL A 135 2.11 14.22 0.68
CA VAL A 135 1.10 13.70 1.59
C VAL A 135 1.23 14.46 2.91
N MET A 136 0.29 15.38 3.12
CA MET A 136 0.29 16.20 4.33
C MET A 136 -0.34 15.48 5.52
N ASP A 137 -1.35 14.65 5.26
CA ASP A 137 -2.03 13.88 6.30
C ASP A 137 -2.65 12.57 5.78
N GLY A 138 -2.68 11.57 6.65
CA GLY A 138 -3.21 10.23 6.37
C GLY A 138 -2.33 9.36 5.46
N TYR A 139 -2.82 8.15 5.20
CA TYR A 139 -2.19 7.20 4.29
C TYR A 139 -3.04 7.07 3.02
N TRP A 140 -2.38 6.96 1.88
CA TRP A 140 -3.01 6.91 0.58
C TRP A 140 -2.50 5.75 -0.25
N LEU A 141 -3.32 5.28 -1.19
CA LEU A 141 -2.91 4.37 -2.24
C LEU A 141 -3.06 5.05 -3.58
N PHE A 142 -2.00 5.04 -4.37
CA PHE A 142 -2.09 5.26 -5.81
C PHE A 142 -2.31 3.95 -6.55
N PHE A 143 -3.02 4.03 -7.66
CA PHE A 143 -3.26 2.94 -8.58
C PHE A 143 -2.89 3.36 -10.01
N GLU A 144 -2.19 2.50 -10.71
CA GLU A 144 -1.74 2.73 -12.10
C GLU A 144 -2.91 2.95 -13.08
N HIS A 145 -4.08 2.38 -12.80
CA HIS A 145 -5.27 2.48 -13.65
C HIS A 145 -6.45 3.13 -12.92
N PRO A 146 -7.43 3.66 -13.67
CA PRO A 146 -8.71 4.11 -13.10
C PRO A 146 -9.43 2.98 -12.36
N ASN A 147 -10.35 3.35 -11.49
CA ASN A 147 -11.21 2.47 -10.70
C ASN A 147 -10.44 1.49 -9.80
N TYR A 148 -9.33 1.96 -9.22
CA TYR A 148 -8.52 1.25 -8.23
C TYR A 148 -7.92 -0.06 -8.75
N ARG A 149 -7.36 -0.03 -9.97
CA ARG A 149 -6.80 -1.20 -10.67
C ARG A 149 -5.33 -1.01 -11.03
N GLY A 150 -4.70 -2.12 -11.40
CA GLY A 150 -3.28 -2.13 -11.77
C GLY A 150 -2.38 -2.14 -10.54
N ARG A 151 -1.13 -1.70 -10.72
CA ARG A 151 -0.15 -1.64 -9.64
C ARG A 151 -0.59 -0.64 -8.56
N GLN A 152 -0.30 -0.98 -7.31
CA GLN A 152 -0.62 -0.18 -6.13
C GLN A 152 0.66 0.41 -5.54
N TYR A 153 0.56 1.62 -4.98
CA TYR A 153 1.68 2.28 -4.32
C TYR A 153 1.22 2.86 -2.99
N LEU A 154 1.92 2.54 -1.90
CA LEU A 154 1.66 3.11 -0.58
C LEU A 154 2.32 4.48 -0.43
N LEU A 155 1.51 5.48 -0.15
CA LEU A 155 1.93 6.85 0.10
C LEU A 155 1.70 7.15 1.60
N ARG A 156 2.80 7.41 2.31
CA ARG A 156 2.83 7.79 3.73
C ARG A 156 2.98 9.31 3.83
N PRO A 157 2.65 9.93 4.98
CA PRO A 157 2.93 11.35 5.20
C PRO A 157 4.39 11.68 4.85
N GLY A 158 4.58 12.68 3.99
CA GLY A 158 5.90 13.05 3.47
C GLY A 158 5.90 13.61 2.05
N GLU A 159 7.09 14.00 1.63
CA GLU A 159 7.41 14.59 0.34
C GLU A 159 7.99 13.55 -0.62
N TYR A 160 7.40 13.46 -1.82
CA TYR A 160 7.86 12.59 -2.90
C TYR A 160 8.16 13.45 -4.12
N ARG A 161 9.44 13.64 -4.44
CA ARG A 161 9.88 14.59 -5.49
C ARG A 161 9.82 13.99 -6.90
N ARG A 162 9.75 12.67 -7.00
CA ARG A 162 9.66 11.92 -8.25
C ARG A 162 8.87 10.62 -8.06
N TYR A 163 8.31 10.08 -9.14
CA TYR A 163 7.49 8.87 -9.06
C TYR A 163 8.22 7.60 -8.57
N SER A 164 9.53 7.55 -8.72
CA SER A 164 10.33 6.45 -8.17
C SER A 164 10.36 6.45 -6.63
N ASP A 165 10.09 7.58 -5.97
CA ASP A 165 10.14 7.69 -4.51
C ASP A 165 9.01 6.89 -3.84
N TRP A 166 7.90 6.62 -4.54
CA TRP A 166 6.84 5.70 -4.09
C TRP A 166 6.95 4.29 -4.70
N GLY A 167 8.05 4.00 -5.39
CA GLY A 167 8.33 2.69 -5.97
C GLY A 167 7.67 2.43 -7.33
N ALA A 168 7.19 3.46 -8.02
CA ALA A 168 6.68 3.31 -9.39
C ALA A 168 7.80 3.32 -10.43
N MET A 169 7.56 2.62 -11.54
CA MET A 169 8.46 2.58 -12.70
C MET A 169 8.09 3.62 -13.77
N SER A 170 6.92 4.23 -13.65
CA SER A 170 6.41 5.31 -14.51
C SER A 170 5.61 6.30 -13.67
N SER A 171 5.35 7.48 -14.20
CA SER A 171 4.50 8.51 -13.57
C SER A 171 3.00 8.23 -13.69
N ARG A 172 2.59 7.14 -14.35
CA ARG A 172 1.18 6.90 -14.65
C ARG A 172 0.39 6.54 -13.39
N ILE A 173 -0.57 7.38 -13.03
CA ILE A 173 -1.53 7.15 -11.94
C ILE A 173 -2.93 7.42 -12.50
N GLY A 174 -3.80 6.40 -12.43
CA GLY A 174 -5.16 6.48 -12.94
C GLY A 174 -6.21 6.73 -11.85
N SER A 175 -5.95 6.33 -10.61
CA SER A 175 -6.85 6.56 -9.48
C SER A 175 -6.11 6.53 -8.15
N MET A 176 -6.78 6.97 -7.10
CA MET A 176 -6.23 6.97 -5.75
C MET A 176 -7.32 6.89 -4.69
N ARG A 177 -6.98 6.33 -3.53
CA ARG A 177 -7.90 6.24 -2.39
C ARG A 177 -7.18 6.53 -1.09
N ARG A 178 -7.95 6.94 -0.10
CA ARG A 178 -7.51 7.01 1.28
C ARG A 178 -7.49 5.60 1.89
N ILE A 179 -6.57 5.39 2.82
CA ILE A 179 -6.63 4.25 3.72
C ILE A 179 -7.32 4.74 4.98
N ALA A 180 -8.62 4.46 5.06
CA ALA A 180 -9.46 4.69 6.23
C ALA A 180 -9.87 3.32 6.83
N HIS A 181 -9.98 3.26 8.15
CA HIS A 181 -10.31 2.07 8.93
C HIS A 181 -11.66 2.21 9.59
#